data_AF-A0AAX0Q8S7-F1
#
_entry.id   AF-A0AAX0Q8S7-F1
#
_cell.length_a   1.000
_cell.length_b   1.000
_cell.length_c   1.000
_cell.angle_alpha   90.00
_cell.angle_beta   90.00
_cell.angle_gamma   90.00
#
_symmetry.space_group_name_H-M   'P 1'
#
loop_
_entity.id
_entity.type
_entity.pdbx_description
1 polymer ?
#
loop_
_entity_poly.entity_id
_entity_poly.type
_entity_poly.pdbx_seq_one_letter_code
_entity_poly.pdbx_strand_id
1 'polypeptide(L)'
;MRNAMINAWINLTAFLAALASIVTGYVLWIYFPLGSNRGSMDFLNISYQSWYDLHFYTSTLFVILVAIHLILHYRWIRNMRSMLMSKK
;
A
#
# COMPACT_ATOMS: atom_id res chain seq x y z
N MET A 1 20.11 -5.91 16.84
CA MET A 1 20.11 -5.38 15.45
C MET A 1 19.12 -6.09 14.52
N ARG A 2 18.98 -7.43 14.57
CA ARG A 2 18.05 -8.20 13.71
C ARG A 2 16.61 -7.66 13.62
N ASN A 3 16.00 -7.33 14.77
CA ASN A 3 14.62 -6.83 14.79
C ASN A 3 14.49 -5.44 14.12
N ALA A 4 15.51 -4.58 14.25
CA ALA A 4 15.53 -3.28 13.58
C ALA A 4 15.64 -3.42 12.06
N MET A 5 16.43 -4.39 11.59
CA MET A 5 16.52 -4.70 10.16
C MET A 5 15.20 -5.22 9.59
N ILE A 6 14.52 -6.14 10.30
CA ILE A 6 13.21 -6.67 9.88
C ILE A 6 12.20 -5.52 9.76
N ASN A 7 12.15 -4.63 10.76
CA ASN A 7 11.26 -3.47 10.73
C ASN A 7 11.58 -2.53 9.56
N ALA A 8 12.87 -2.26 9.31
CA ALA A 8 13.30 -1.41 8.20
C ALA A 8 12.85 -1.98 6.84
N TRP A 9 13.03 -3.29 6.63
CA TRP A 9 12.60 -3.96 5.40
C TRP A 9 11.09 -3.96 5.22
N ILE A 10 10.33 -4.22 6.27
CA ILE A 10 8.86 -4.20 6.21
C ILE A 10 8.37 -2.79 5.89
N ASN A 11 8.92 -1.78 6.55
CA ASN A 11 8.54 -0.38 6.30
C ASN A 11 8.91 0.07 4.89
N LEU A 12 10.11 -0.26 4.42
CA LEU A 12 10.55 0.08 3.06
C LEU A 12 9.66 -0.61 2.01
N THR A 13 9.39 -1.90 2.18
CA THR A 13 8.54 -2.66 1.24
C THR A 13 7.10 -2.13 1.26
N ALA A 14 6.57 -1.82 2.44
CA ALA A 14 5.24 -1.23 2.58
C ALA A 14 5.16 0.12 1.88
N PHE A 15 6.18 0.96 2.03
CA PHE A 15 6.25 2.25 1.36
C PHE A 15 6.27 2.11 -0.17
N LEU A 16 7.08 1.19 -0.71
CA LEU A 16 7.13 0.93 -2.16
C LEU A 16 5.81 0.35 -2.68
N ALA A 17 5.19 -0.58 -1.95
CA ALA A 17 3.89 -1.13 -2.31
C ALA A 17 2.78 -0.06 -2.31
N ALA A 18 2.78 0.83 -1.31
CA ALA A 18 1.88 1.98 -1.25
C ALA A 18 2.09 2.93 -2.43
N LEU A 19 3.34 3.25 -2.77
CA LEU A 19 3.65 4.13 -3.88
C LEU A 19 3.15 3.53 -5.21
N ALA A 20 3.40 2.23 -5.44
CA ALA A 20 2.91 1.54 -6.63
C ALA A 20 1.38 1.50 -6.68
N SER A 21 0.71 1.21 -5.55
CA SER A 21 -0.76 1.24 -5.44
C SER A 21 -1.33 2.62 -5.76
N ILE A 22 -0.72 3.69 -5.23
CA ILE A 22 -1.13 5.08 -5.50
C ILE A 22 -0.98 5.39 -6.99
N VAL A 23 0.18 5.14 -7.59
CA VAL A 23 0.44 5.44 -9.00
C VAL A 23 -0.55 4.71 -9.90
N THR A 24 -0.73 3.40 -9.68
CA THR A 24 -1.65 2.59 -10.47
C THR A 24 -3.11 2.97 -10.26
N GLY A 25 -3.50 3.36 -9.04
CA GLY A 25 -4.83 3.87 -8.74
C GLY A 25 -5.13 5.17 -9.47
N TYR A 26 -4.18 6.11 -9.49
CA TYR A 26 -4.32 7.35 -10.26
C TYR A 26 -4.34 7.09 -11.77
N VAL A 27 -3.56 6.14 -12.28
CA VAL A 27 -3.61 5.73 -13.70
C VAL A 27 -5.00 5.17 -14.04
N LEU A 28 -5.52 4.26 -13.22
CA LEU A 28 -6.85 3.68 -13.39
C LEU A 28 -7.98 4.72 -13.29
N TRP A 29 -7.79 5.75 -12.47
CA TRP A 29 -8.76 6.82 -12.30
C TRP A 29 -8.77 7.82 -13.46
N ILE A 30 -7.59 8.19 -13.98
CA ILE A 30 -7.44 9.21 -15.04
C ILE A 30 -7.68 8.63 -16.42
N TYR A 31 -7.08 7.48 -16.74
CA TYR A 31 -7.02 6.95 -18.11
C TYR A 31 -8.06 5.88 -18.41
N PHE A 32 -8.72 5.33 -17.39
CA PHE A 32 -9.73 4.28 -17.55
C PHE A 32 -11.06 4.69 -16.91
N PRO A 33 -11.81 5.63 -17.52
CA PRO A 33 -13.09 6.09 -17.02
C PRO A 33 -14.12 4.94 -16.96
N LEU A 34 -15.10 5.08 -16.06
CA LEU A 34 -16.18 4.10 -15.93
C LEU A 34 -17.02 4.04 -17.21
N GLY A 35 -17.28 2.83 -17.73
CA GLY A 35 -18.08 2.60 -18.94
C GLY A 35 -17.93 1.20 -19.52
N SER A 36 -18.81 0.84 -20.45
CA SER A 36 -18.88 -0.50 -21.06
C SER A 36 -17.61 -0.92 -21.83
N ASN A 37 -16.87 0.06 -22.37
CA ASN A 37 -15.67 -0.20 -23.18
C ASN A 37 -14.37 -0.12 -22.36
N ARG A 38 -14.42 0.04 -21.04
CA ARG A 38 -13.23 0.18 -20.20
C ARG A 38 -12.28 -1.01 -20.30
N GLY A 39 -12.84 -2.22 -20.38
CA GLY A 39 -12.07 -3.47 -20.45
C GLY A 39 -11.25 -3.65 -21.72
N SER A 40 -11.56 -2.90 -22.79
CA SER A 40 -10.83 -2.95 -24.08
C SER A 40 -9.87 -1.78 -24.28
N MET A 41 -9.68 -0.94 -23.26
CA MET A 41 -8.77 0.20 -23.33
C MET A 41 -7.35 -0.21 -22.96
N ASP A 42 -6.39 0.50 -23.54
CA ASP A 42 -4.96 0.37 -23.25
C ASP A 42 -4.38 1.74 -22.87
N PHE A 43 -3.39 1.74 -21.98
CA PHE A 43 -2.58 2.90 -21.65
C PHE A 43 -1.12 2.49 -21.57
N LEU A 44 -0.23 3.21 -22.27
CA LEU A 44 1.20 2.86 -22.41
C LEU A 44 1.44 1.44 -22.99
N ASN A 45 0.59 1.01 -23.93
CA ASN A 45 0.60 -0.36 -24.49
C ASN A 45 0.39 -1.46 -23.42
N ILE A 46 -0.22 -1.11 -22.29
CA ILE A 46 -0.59 -2.02 -21.21
C ILE A 46 -2.11 -1.97 -21.07
N SER A 47 -2.73 -3.15 -21.06
CA SER A 47 -4.18 -3.28 -20.98
C SER A 47 -4.75 -2.79 -19.65
N TYR A 48 -6.03 -2.38 -19.67
CA TYR A 48 -6.80 -2.13 -18.45
C TYR A 48 -6.64 -3.24 -17.42
N GLN A 49 -6.76 -4.50 -17.85
CA GLN A 49 -6.67 -5.65 -16.95
C GLN A 49 -5.31 -5.71 -16.25
N SER A 50 -4.22 -5.47 -16.99
CA SER A 50 -2.87 -5.47 -16.42
C SER A 50 -2.66 -4.31 -15.43
N TRP A 51 -3.18 -3.12 -15.73
CA TRP A 51 -3.16 -1.99 -14.78
C TRP A 51 -3.99 -2.28 -13.52
N TYR A 52 -5.15 -2.92 -13.69
CA TYR A 52 -6.02 -3.35 -12.62
C TYR A 52 -5.34 -4.38 -11.73
N ASP A 53 -4.74 -5.41 -12.32
CA ASP A 53 -4.02 -6.46 -11.60
C ASP A 53 -2.84 -5.88 -10.81
N LEU A 54 -2.06 -4.99 -11.44
CA LEU A 54 -0.95 -4.31 -10.78
C LEU A 54 -1.45 -3.51 -9.57
N HIS A 55 -2.55 -2.76 -9.72
CA HIS A 55 -3.17 -2.04 -8.61
C HIS A 55 -3.66 -2.97 -7.51
N PHE A 56 -4.37 -4.05 -7.89
CA PHE A 56 -4.92 -5.01 -6.95
C PHE A 56 -3.83 -5.67 -6.12
N TYR A 57 -2.82 -6.27 -6.77
CA TYR A 57 -1.76 -7.00 -6.08
C TYR A 57 -0.87 -6.08 -5.23
N THR A 58 -0.53 -4.88 -5.71
CA THR A 58 0.27 -3.93 -4.92
C THR A 58 -0.51 -3.41 -3.70
N SER A 59 -1.81 -3.17 -3.86
CA SER A 59 -2.69 -2.76 -2.75
C SER A 59 -2.87 -3.88 -1.73
N THR A 60 -3.09 -5.12 -2.17
CA THR A 60 -3.17 -6.29 -1.28
C THR A 60 -1.87 -6.52 -0.52
N LEU A 61 -0.73 -6.45 -1.21
CA LEU A 61 0.58 -6.57 -0.57
C LEU A 61 0.79 -5.46 0.48
N PHE A 62 0.43 -4.21 0.16
CA PHE A 62 0.51 -3.10 1.10
C PHE A 62 -0.33 -3.37 2.36
N VAL A 63 -1.58 -3.81 2.22
CA VAL A 63 -2.45 -4.12 3.36
C VAL A 63 -1.86 -5.23 4.24
N ILE A 64 -1.33 -6.29 3.63
CA ILE A 64 -0.67 -7.39 4.37
C ILE A 64 0.54 -6.85 5.16
N LEU A 65 1.39 -6.03 4.53
CA LEU A 65 2.56 -5.46 5.18
C LEU A 65 2.20 -4.51 6.31
N VAL A 66 1.14 -3.70 6.15
CA VAL A 66 0.62 -2.85 7.22
C VAL A 66 0.10 -3.70 8.38
N ALA A 67 -0.62 -4.79 8.12
CA ALA A 67 -1.07 -5.70 9.18
C ALA A 67 0.12 -6.28 9.97
N ILE A 68 1.17 -6.74 9.26
CA ILE A 68 2.40 -7.23 9.89
C ILE A 68 3.08 -6.11 10.69
N HIS A 69 3.19 -4.90 10.13
CA HIS A 69 3.73 -3.73 10.82
C HIS A 69 3.00 -3.47 12.14
N LEU A 70 1.67 -3.46 12.13
CA LEU A 70 0.87 -3.24 13.34
C LEU A 70 1.09 -4.34 14.39
N ILE A 71 1.21 -5.60 13.98
CA ILE A 71 1.52 -6.72 14.89
C ILE A 71 2.91 -6.53 15.52
N LEU A 72 3.93 -6.20 14.72
CA LEU A 72 5.29 -5.96 15.22
C LEU A 72 5.36 -4.76 16.18
N HIS A 73 4.55 -3.74 15.93
CA HIS A 73 4.50 -2.52 16.73
C HIS A 73 3.40 -2.52 17.81
N TYR A 74 2.71 -3.64 18.05
CA TYR A 74 1.55 -3.70 18.95
C TYR A 74 1.84 -3.21 20.38
N ARG A 75 3.03 -3.51 20.94
CA ARG A 75 3.43 -3.02 22.27
C ARG A 75 3.56 -1.49 22.30
N TRP A 76 4.10 -0.90 21.24
CA TRP A 76 4.20 0.55 21.11
C TRP A 76 2.80 1.18 20.98
N ILE A 77 1.92 0.60 20.15
CA ILE A 77 0.54 1.06 19.98
C ILE A 77 -0.22 1.05 21.31
N ARG A 78 -0.10 -0.01 22.11
CA ARG A 78 -0.74 -0.10 23.44
C ARG A 78 -0.27 1.01 24.38
N ASN A 79 0.99 1.40 24.29
CA ASN A 79 1.59 2.46 25.13
C ASN A 79 1.43 3.86 24.53
N MET A 80 1.02 3.98 23.27
CA MET A 80 0.87 5.26 22.57
C MET A 80 -0.12 6.19 23.30
N ARG A 81 -1.17 5.62 23.91
CA ARG A 81 -2.14 6.40 24.71
C ARG A 81 -1.48 7.09 25.91
N SER A 82 -0.60 6.41 26.65
CA SER A 82 0.07 7.03 27.80
C SER A 82 1.12 8.06 27.36
N MET A 83 1.77 7.84 26.22
CA MET A 83 2.70 8.82 25.64
C MET A 83 2.00 10.11 25.19
N LEU A 84 0.82 10.00 24.57
CA LEU A 84 0.04 11.17 24.12
C LEU A 84 -0.61 11.95 25.28
N MET A 85 -0.98 11.26 26.36
CA MET A 85 -1.61 11.87 27.54
C MET A 85 -0.62 12.37 28.59
N SER A 86 0.66 12.02 28.48
CA SER A 86 1.73 12.57 29.31
C SER A 86 1.99 14.03 28.91
N LYS A 87 1.06 14.92 29.29
CA LYS A 87 1.34 16.35 29.35
C LYS A 87 2.49 16.57 30.33
N LYS A 88 3.55 17.25 29.87
CA LYS A 88 4.34 18.09 30.76
C LYS A 88 3.47 19.20 31.32
#